data_AF-S0FCX6-F1
#
_entry.id   AF-S0FCX6-F1
#
_cell.length_a   1.000
_cell.length_b   1.000
_cell.length_c   1.000
_cell.angle_alpha   90.00
_cell.angle_beta   90.00
_cell.angle_gamma   90.00
#
_symmetry.space_group_name_H-M   'P 1'
#
loop_
_entity.id
_entity.type
_entity.pdbx_description
1 polymer ?
#
loop_
_entity_poly.entity_id
_entity_poly.type
_entity_poly.pdbx_seq_one_letter_code
_entity_poly.pdbx_strand_id
1 'polypeptide(L)'
;AAADYKVVVYVDSIGCVSCKLQLREWKKFIAQVDSATDGNVPFLFFFQSKDNDELRYILRRDNFTLPVCIDTDNHFYKLNHFPGEMTFQSFLVDRDNHVKVIGNPIHNLSVWDLYLKELTGAAASSLPATRLQIDTLEYDLGSVPANGTKEQTVRLCNTGTETFRLKGITTSCDCITARYDWQEIQPGETKEITVSYQAEQPGDFLRTVTIYGNITEKEITLTFVGRVG
;
A
#
# COMPACT_ATOMS: atom_id res chain seq x y z
N ALA A 1 5.69 30.77 3.09
CA ALA A 1 6.70 30.19 4.01
C ALA A 1 7.15 28.85 3.45
N ALA A 2 8.36 28.38 3.76
CA ALA A 2 8.73 27.00 3.41
C ALA A 2 7.85 26.04 4.20
N ALA A 3 7.38 24.97 3.57
CA ALA A 3 6.60 23.94 4.25
C ALA A 3 7.45 23.24 5.32
N ASP A 4 6.84 22.95 6.47
CA ASP A 4 7.52 22.27 7.58
C ASP A 4 7.86 20.81 7.27
N TYR A 5 7.06 20.20 6.37
CA TYR A 5 7.25 18.84 5.89
C TYR A 5 7.03 18.77 4.38
N LYS A 6 7.56 17.71 3.77
CA LYS A 6 7.28 17.33 2.38
C LYS A 6 7.34 15.81 2.25
N VAL A 7 6.53 15.28 1.34
CA VAL A 7 6.54 13.87 0.97
C VAL A 7 7.38 13.72 -0.30
N VAL A 8 8.37 12.84 -0.26
CA VAL A 8 9.25 12.53 -1.38
C VAL A 8 9.00 11.10 -1.83
N VAL A 9 8.70 10.93 -3.12
CA VAL A 9 8.39 9.63 -3.72
C VAL A 9 9.35 9.41 -4.88
N TYR A 10 10.12 8.34 -4.83
CA TYR A 10 10.91 7.85 -5.94
C TYR A 10 10.25 6.61 -6.55
N VAL A 11 10.19 6.57 -7.87
CA VAL A 11 9.67 5.41 -8.62
C VAL A 11 10.62 5.13 -9.77
N ASP A 12 11.16 3.91 -9.79
CA ASP A 12 12.05 3.46 -10.87
C ASP A 12 11.30 2.97 -12.12
N SER A 13 12.03 2.76 -13.23
CA SER A 13 11.49 2.28 -14.51
C SER A 13 11.42 0.75 -14.64
N ILE A 14 11.69 -0.02 -13.58
CA ILE A 14 11.71 -1.49 -13.62
C ILE A 14 10.27 -1.99 -13.47
N GLY A 15 9.83 -3.01 -14.19
CA GLY A 15 8.46 -3.53 -14.05
C GLY A 15 7.38 -2.65 -14.69
N CYS A 16 6.11 -2.92 -14.40
CA CYS A 16 4.99 -2.25 -15.04
C CYS A 16 4.79 -0.83 -14.48
N VAL A 17 4.96 0.19 -15.31
CA VAL A 17 4.86 1.60 -14.93
C VAL A 17 3.51 1.91 -14.29
N SER A 18 2.39 1.44 -14.84
CA SER A 18 1.07 1.68 -14.26
C SER A 18 0.91 1.07 -12.85
N CYS A 19 1.41 -0.15 -12.66
CA CYS A 19 1.37 -0.85 -11.37
C CYS A 19 2.25 -0.18 -10.31
N LYS A 20 3.34 0.48 -10.70
CA LYS A 20 4.21 1.21 -9.78
C LYS A 20 3.68 2.59 -9.44
N LEU A 21 3.07 3.27 -10.42
CA LEU A 21 2.59 4.63 -10.24
C LEU A 21 1.41 4.71 -9.29
N GLN A 22 0.44 3.78 -9.39
CA GLN A 22 -0.79 3.74 -8.58
C GLN A 22 -1.38 5.14 -8.26
N LEU A 23 -1.46 6.01 -9.27
CA LEU A 23 -1.76 7.44 -9.10
C LEU A 23 -3.11 7.68 -8.41
N ARG A 24 -4.05 6.75 -8.56
CA ARG A 24 -5.34 6.78 -7.87
C ARG A 24 -5.19 6.69 -6.35
N GLU A 25 -4.34 5.79 -5.85
CA GLU A 25 -4.14 5.62 -4.42
C GLU A 25 -3.33 6.79 -3.84
N TRP A 26 -2.35 7.30 -4.58
CA TRP A 26 -1.66 8.55 -4.21
C TRP A 26 -2.63 9.71 -4.10
N LYS A 27 -3.58 9.88 -5.03
CA LYS A 27 -4.59 10.95 -4.95
C LYS A 27 -5.46 10.84 -3.70
N LYS A 28 -5.83 9.63 -3.28
CA LYS A 28 -6.57 9.43 -2.02
C LYS A 28 -5.73 9.87 -0.82
N PHE A 29 -4.45 9.49 -0.80
CA PHE A 29 -3.53 9.86 0.27
C PHE A 29 -3.29 11.37 0.34
N ILE A 30 -3.02 12.00 -0.80
CA ILE A 30 -2.84 13.45 -0.92
C ILE A 30 -4.08 14.18 -0.41
N ALA A 31 -5.30 13.77 -0.84
CA ALA A 31 -6.53 14.39 -0.37
C ALA A 31 -6.71 14.30 1.15
N GLN A 32 -6.30 13.17 1.76
CA GLN A 32 -6.33 13.00 3.21
C GLN A 32 -5.31 13.91 3.91
N VAL A 33 -4.09 14.01 3.38
CA VAL A 33 -3.04 14.89 3.92
C VAL A 33 -3.43 16.36 3.78
N ASP A 34 -3.95 16.76 2.62
CA ASP A 34 -4.41 18.13 2.36
C ASP A 34 -5.53 18.52 3.32
N SER A 35 -6.51 17.63 3.52
CA SER A 35 -7.59 17.82 4.50
C SER A 35 -7.07 17.96 5.94
N ALA A 36 -6.03 17.21 6.30
CA ALA A 36 -5.47 17.21 7.65
C ALA A 36 -4.49 18.36 7.93
N THR A 37 -3.96 19.01 6.88
CA THR A 37 -2.85 19.99 6.99
C THR A 37 -3.12 21.30 6.27
N ASP A 38 -4.36 21.53 5.83
CA ASP A 38 -4.78 22.67 5.00
C ASP A 38 -3.94 22.84 3.73
N GLY A 39 -3.55 21.73 3.11
CA GLY A 39 -2.78 21.72 1.84
C GLY A 39 -1.34 22.21 1.96
N ASN A 40 -0.76 22.26 3.18
CA ASN A 40 0.57 22.82 3.41
C ASN A 40 1.73 21.84 3.19
N VAL A 41 1.46 20.58 2.79
CA VAL A 41 2.48 19.54 2.62
C VAL A 41 2.71 19.26 1.13
N PRO A 42 3.85 19.67 0.55
CA PRO A 42 4.18 19.36 -0.84
C PRO A 42 4.46 17.88 -1.03
N PHE A 43 4.02 17.34 -2.17
CA PHE A 43 4.39 16.02 -2.66
C PHE A 43 5.35 16.16 -3.85
N LEU A 44 6.52 15.56 -3.75
CA LEU A 44 7.59 15.62 -4.75
C LEU A 44 7.78 14.21 -5.33
N PHE A 45 7.37 14.03 -6.58
CA PHE A 45 7.51 12.76 -7.30
C PHE A 45 8.73 12.79 -8.22
N PHE A 46 9.59 11.79 -8.10
CA PHE A 46 10.76 11.55 -8.94
C PHE A 46 10.57 10.24 -9.68
N PHE A 47 10.27 10.32 -10.97
CA PHE A 47 10.11 9.18 -11.85
C PHE A 47 11.39 8.98 -12.66
N GLN A 48 12.11 7.91 -12.38
CA GLN A 48 13.11 7.43 -13.32
C GLN A 48 12.35 6.69 -14.42
N SER A 49 12.38 7.21 -15.65
CA SER A 49 11.73 6.58 -16.80
C SER A 49 12.70 6.45 -17.97
N LYS A 50 12.58 5.32 -18.68
CA LYS A 50 13.19 5.09 -19.99
C LYS A 50 12.25 5.47 -21.14
N ASP A 51 10.94 5.51 -20.87
CA ASP A 51 9.89 5.92 -21.80
C ASP A 51 9.14 7.13 -21.20
N ASN A 52 9.58 8.32 -21.59
CA ASN A 52 8.99 9.55 -21.07
C ASN A 52 7.60 9.82 -21.68
N ASP A 53 7.28 9.25 -22.84
CA ASP A 53 6.01 9.48 -23.51
C ASP A 53 4.91 8.59 -22.93
N GLU A 54 5.22 7.34 -22.59
CA GLU A 54 4.34 6.47 -21.80
C GLU A 54 4.01 7.10 -20.44
N LEU A 55 5.03 7.57 -19.70
CA LEU A 55 4.82 8.22 -18.41
C LEU A 55 3.92 9.46 -18.54
N ARG A 56 4.19 10.34 -19.52
CA ARG A 56 3.35 11.52 -19.77
C ARG A 56 1.92 11.15 -20.14
N TYR A 57 1.75 10.10 -20.94
CA TYR A 57 0.43 9.59 -21.29
C TYR A 57 -0.33 9.13 -20.04
N ILE A 58 0.29 8.33 -19.17
CA ILE A 58 -0.34 7.85 -17.93
C ILE A 58 -0.73 9.02 -17.02
N LEU A 59 0.17 9.98 -16.80
CA LEU A 59 -0.10 11.16 -15.97
C LEU A 59 -1.28 11.99 -16.50
N ARG A 60 -1.36 12.19 -17.84
CA ARG A 60 -2.48 12.91 -18.47
C ARG A 60 -3.78 12.12 -18.40
N ARG A 61 -3.75 10.83 -18.74
CA ARG A 61 -4.91 9.92 -18.72
C ARG A 61 -5.55 9.90 -17.33
N ASP A 62 -4.73 9.83 -16.30
CA ASP A 62 -5.20 9.77 -14.91
C ASP A 62 -5.43 11.16 -14.31
N ASN A 63 -5.32 12.24 -15.09
CA ASN A 63 -5.47 13.64 -14.68
C ASN A 63 -4.62 13.98 -13.42
N PHE A 64 -3.35 13.56 -13.41
CA PHE A 64 -2.42 13.81 -12.32
C PHE A 64 -1.72 15.16 -12.56
N THR A 65 -2.18 16.19 -11.85
CA THR A 65 -1.80 17.59 -12.07
C THR A 65 -0.68 18.08 -11.16
N LEU A 66 -0.26 17.28 -10.17
CA LEU A 66 0.87 17.63 -9.32
C LEU A 66 2.16 17.69 -10.15
N PRO A 67 3.10 18.59 -9.79
CA PRO A 67 4.39 18.64 -10.45
C PRO A 67 5.16 17.34 -10.26
N VAL A 68 5.80 16.86 -11.33
CA VAL A 68 6.62 15.65 -11.31
C VAL A 68 8.00 15.93 -11.90
N CYS A 69 9.03 15.30 -11.35
CA CYS A 69 10.37 15.27 -11.91
C CYS A 69 10.55 13.98 -12.71
N ILE A 70 10.93 14.09 -13.98
CA ILE A 70 11.31 12.94 -14.81
C ILE A 70 12.84 12.89 -14.83
N ASP A 71 13.39 11.97 -14.06
CA ASP A 71 14.84 11.81 -13.85
C ASP A 71 15.38 10.68 -14.75
N THR A 72 15.47 10.96 -16.05
CA THR A 72 15.91 9.97 -17.06
C THR A 72 17.31 9.41 -16.76
N ASP A 73 18.22 10.23 -16.23
CA ASP A 73 19.60 9.83 -15.92
C ASP A 73 19.76 9.17 -14.54
N ASN A 74 18.66 9.02 -13.80
CA ASN A 74 18.61 8.43 -12.47
C ASN A 74 19.53 9.12 -11.45
N HIS A 75 19.72 10.43 -11.56
CA HIS A 75 20.58 11.21 -10.68
C HIS A 75 20.10 11.18 -9.23
N PHE A 76 18.79 11.24 -9.00
CA PHE A 76 18.20 11.27 -7.67
C PHE A 76 18.48 9.95 -6.92
N TYR A 77 18.33 8.81 -7.58
CA TYR A 77 18.70 7.52 -7.00
C TYR A 77 20.21 7.42 -6.78
N LYS A 78 21.03 7.80 -7.78
CA LYS A 78 22.50 7.73 -7.68
C LYS A 78 23.07 8.54 -6.53
N LEU A 79 22.41 9.63 -6.14
CA LEU A 79 22.80 10.46 -5.01
C LEU A 79 22.42 9.86 -3.65
N ASN A 80 21.26 9.20 -3.57
CA ASN A 80 20.65 8.79 -2.30
C ASN A 80 20.75 7.28 -2.01
N HIS A 81 20.98 6.44 -3.02
CA HIS A 81 21.10 4.98 -2.93
C HIS A 81 19.91 4.32 -2.21
N PHE A 82 18.68 4.62 -2.65
CA PHE A 82 17.49 4.06 -2.03
C PHE A 82 17.46 2.52 -2.08
N PRO A 83 16.78 1.87 -1.12
CA PRO A 83 16.52 0.45 -1.18
C PRO A 83 15.84 0.04 -2.50
N GLY A 84 16.17 -1.16 -3.00
CA GLY A 84 15.57 -1.68 -4.23
C GLY A 84 14.10 -2.07 -4.08
N GLU A 85 13.64 -2.27 -2.86
CA GLU A 85 12.24 -2.57 -2.55
C GLU A 85 11.37 -1.31 -2.62
N MET A 86 10.35 -1.33 -3.49
CA MET A 86 9.48 -0.18 -3.75
C MET A 86 8.76 0.35 -2.50
N THR A 87 8.49 -0.53 -1.53
CA THR A 87 7.85 -0.17 -0.26
C THR A 87 8.69 0.80 0.56
N PHE A 88 10.00 0.93 0.29
CA PHE A 88 10.92 1.82 0.99
C PHE A 88 11.47 2.97 0.13
N GLN A 89 10.78 3.29 -0.98
CA GLN A 89 11.14 4.39 -1.89
C GLN A 89 10.25 5.63 -1.72
N SER A 90 9.60 5.76 -0.56
CA SER A 90 8.77 6.91 -0.19
C SER A 90 9.13 7.38 1.22
N PHE A 91 9.17 8.71 1.39
CA PHE A 91 9.72 9.35 2.58
C PHE A 91 8.87 10.54 3.00
N LEU A 92 8.62 10.67 4.29
CA LEU A 92 8.23 11.94 4.90
C LEU A 92 9.51 12.58 5.43
N VAL A 93 9.78 13.81 4.99
CA VAL A 93 10.96 14.57 5.42
C VAL A 93 10.56 15.93 5.96
N ASP A 94 11.34 16.47 6.90
CA ASP A 94 11.14 17.83 7.42
C ASP A 94 11.71 18.90 6.48
N ARG A 95 11.59 20.17 6.90
CA ARG A 95 12.10 21.34 6.18
C ARG A 95 13.60 21.21 5.83
N ASP A 96 14.37 20.56 6.69
CA ASP A 96 15.83 20.40 6.58
C ASP A 96 16.22 19.13 5.79
N ASN A 97 15.23 18.41 5.24
CA ASN A 97 15.36 17.12 4.55
C ASN A 97 15.75 15.94 5.46
N HIS A 98 15.57 16.03 6.77
CA HIS A 98 15.72 14.86 7.61
C HIS A 98 14.52 13.94 7.46
N VAL A 99 14.79 12.66 7.24
CA VAL A 99 13.77 11.61 7.14
C VAL A 99 13.11 11.40 8.50
N LYS A 100 11.78 11.51 8.52
CA LYS A 100 10.95 11.23 9.70
C LYS A 100 10.25 9.89 9.61
N VAL A 101 9.79 9.54 8.42
CA VAL A 101 9.14 8.26 8.15
C VAL A 101 9.66 7.70 6.82
N ILE A 102 9.94 6.40 6.79
CA ILE A 102 10.27 5.64 5.59
C ILE A 102 9.13 4.65 5.36
N GLY A 103 8.65 4.58 4.12
CA GLY A 103 7.64 3.61 3.73
C GLY A 103 6.67 4.19 2.71
N ASN A 104 6.10 3.33 1.87
CA ASN A 104 5.08 3.73 0.92
C ASN A 104 3.67 3.68 1.57
N PRO A 105 3.04 4.84 1.86
CA PRO A 105 1.76 4.89 2.56
C PRO A 105 0.60 4.32 1.72
N ILE A 106 0.72 4.25 0.40
CA ILE A 106 -0.35 3.71 -0.46
C ILE A 106 -0.39 2.18 -0.48
N HIS A 107 0.66 1.50 0.01
CA HIS A 107 0.70 0.04 0.13
C HIS A 107 0.56 -0.46 1.58
N ASN A 108 0.89 0.39 2.56
CA ASN A 108 0.85 0.03 3.97
C ASN A 108 0.09 1.08 4.80
N LEU A 109 -1.07 0.68 5.33
CA LEU A 109 -1.93 1.57 6.12
C LEU A 109 -1.34 1.91 7.49
N SER A 110 -0.41 1.12 8.02
CA SER A 110 0.36 1.48 9.22
C SER A 110 1.30 2.65 8.93
N VAL A 111 1.95 2.66 7.77
CA VAL A 111 2.78 3.79 7.30
C VAL A 111 1.93 5.03 7.04
N TRP A 112 0.74 4.87 6.44
CA TRP A 112 -0.23 5.95 6.28
C TRP A 112 -0.51 6.68 7.61
N ASP A 113 -0.74 5.94 8.69
CA ASP A 113 -0.97 6.54 10.02
C ASP A 113 0.26 7.25 10.56
N LEU A 114 1.45 6.69 10.33
CA LEU A 114 2.70 7.32 10.78
C LEU A 114 2.88 8.69 10.12
N TYR A 115 2.57 8.81 8.84
CA TYR A 115 2.63 10.10 8.13
C TYR A 115 1.63 11.09 8.73
N LEU A 116 0.36 10.70 8.87
CA LEU A 116 -0.66 11.60 9.42
C LEU A 116 -0.37 12.00 10.86
N LYS A 117 0.13 11.08 11.68
CA LYS A 117 0.52 11.36 13.06
C LYS A 117 1.65 12.40 13.13
N GLU A 118 2.70 12.22 12.33
CA GLU A 118 3.83 13.14 12.31
C GLU A 118 3.43 14.54 11.81
N LEU A 119 2.59 14.58 10.78
CA LEU A 119 2.13 15.84 10.16
C LEU A 119 1.18 16.65 11.05
N THR A 120 0.29 15.98 11.79
CA THR A 120 -0.76 16.64 12.57
C THR A 120 -0.42 16.79 14.04
N GLY A 121 0.59 16.05 14.54
CA GLY A 121 0.86 15.92 15.97
C GLY A 121 -0.31 15.28 16.75
N ALA A 122 -1.32 14.75 16.07
CA ALA A 122 -2.50 14.20 16.71
C ALA A 122 -2.12 12.96 17.53
N ALA A 123 -2.65 12.91 18.76
CA ALA A 123 -2.63 11.68 19.53
C ALA A 123 -3.44 10.62 18.76
N ALA A 124 -2.82 9.47 18.49
CA ALA A 124 -3.54 8.38 17.86
C ALA A 124 -4.72 7.99 18.76
N SER A 125 -5.95 8.11 18.25
CA SER A 125 -7.13 7.54 18.90
C SER A 125 -7.01 6.01 18.78
N SER A 126 -6.36 5.38 19.76
CA SER A 126 -6.20 3.94 19.76
C SER A 126 -7.50 3.28 20.19
N LEU A 127 -8.16 2.61 19.26
CA LEU A 127 -9.19 1.64 19.60
C LEU A 127 -8.57 0.56 20.52
N PRO A 128 -9.32 0.05 21.52
CA PRO A 128 -8.87 -1.10 22.33
C PRO A 128 -8.44 -2.23 21.41
N ALA A 129 -7.24 -2.78 21.65
CA ALA A 129 -6.71 -3.85 20.84
C ALA A 129 -7.45 -5.15 21.11
N THR A 130 -7.68 -5.94 20.06
CA THR A 130 -8.23 -7.30 20.14
C THR A 130 -7.29 -8.30 19.47
N ARG A 131 -7.71 -9.57 19.39
CA ARG A 131 -6.96 -10.66 18.78
C ARG A 131 -7.79 -11.34 17.70
N LEU A 132 -7.22 -11.44 16.51
CA LEU A 132 -7.75 -12.29 15.45
C LEU A 132 -6.98 -13.60 15.39
N GLN A 133 -7.72 -14.69 15.25
CA GLN A 133 -7.21 -16.01 14.92
C GLN A 133 -7.53 -16.33 13.46
N ILE A 134 -6.54 -16.86 12.75
CA ILE A 134 -6.62 -17.33 11.37
C ILE A 134 -6.06 -18.75 11.33
N ASP A 135 -6.66 -19.61 10.52
CA ASP A 135 -6.28 -21.03 10.43
C ASP A 135 -4.84 -21.22 9.91
N THR A 136 -4.46 -20.47 8.87
CA THR A 136 -3.12 -20.46 8.28
C THR A 136 -2.80 -19.08 7.71
N LEU A 137 -1.52 -18.71 7.71
CA LEU A 137 -1.03 -17.48 7.08
C LEU A 137 -0.56 -17.73 5.64
N GLU A 138 -0.48 -18.99 5.19
CA GLU A 138 -0.07 -19.36 3.84
C GLU A 138 -1.12 -20.26 3.18
N TYR A 139 -1.46 -19.96 1.92
CA TYR A 139 -2.43 -20.65 1.10
C TYR A 139 -1.81 -21.01 -0.26
N ASP A 140 -1.77 -22.31 -0.58
CA ASP A 140 -1.37 -22.79 -1.90
C ASP A 140 -2.60 -22.90 -2.82
N LEU A 141 -2.61 -22.09 -3.87
CA LEU A 141 -3.66 -22.07 -4.89
C LEU A 141 -3.46 -23.16 -5.97
N GLY A 142 -2.31 -23.84 -5.94
CA GLY A 142 -1.92 -24.89 -6.86
C GLY A 142 -1.61 -24.35 -8.25
N SER A 143 -1.95 -25.16 -9.27
CA SER A 143 -1.84 -24.75 -10.67
C SER A 143 -3.07 -23.95 -11.09
N VAL A 144 -2.85 -22.74 -11.61
CA VAL A 144 -3.87 -21.85 -12.15
C VAL A 144 -3.66 -21.76 -13.66
N PRO A 145 -4.67 -22.08 -14.50
CA PRO A 145 -4.55 -21.94 -15.95
C PRO A 145 -4.18 -20.52 -16.37
N ALA A 146 -3.50 -20.36 -17.51
CA ALA A 146 -3.31 -19.04 -18.12
C ALA A 146 -4.66 -18.30 -18.30
N ASN A 147 -4.71 -17.02 -17.91
CA ASN A 147 -5.94 -16.20 -17.82
C ASN A 147 -7.02 -16.76 -16.86
N GLY A 148 -6.71 -17.78 -16.07
CA GLY A 148 -7.59 -18.35 -15.07
C GLY A 148 -7.74 -17.46 -13.83
N THR A 149 -8.77 -17.74 -13.06
CA THR A 149 -8.98 -17.12 -11.74
C THR A 149 -9.16 -18.22 -10.71
N LYS A 150 -8.57 -18.03 -9.52
CA LYS A 150 -8.70 -18.94 -8.39
C LYS A 150 -9.14 -18.14 -7.16
N GLU A 151 -10.09 -18.69 -6.43
CA GLU A 151 -10.58 -18.08 -5.20
C GLU A 151 -10.25 -18.94 -3.98
N GLN A 152 -9.96 -18.27 -2.87
CA GLN A 152 -9.67 -18.87 -1.58
C GLN A 152 -10.42 -18.10 -0.49
N THR A 153 -11.20 -18.82 0.32
CA THR A 153 -11.86 -18.24 1.49
C THR A 153 -10.93 -18.31 2.70
N VAL A 154 -10.81 -17.19 3.41
CA VAL A 154 -10.05 -17.05 4.65
C VAL A 154 -11.02 -16.76 5.78
N ARG A 155 -10.90 -17.49 6.89
CA ARG A 155 -11.70 -17.29 8.10
C ARG A 155 -10.93 -16.48 9.14
N LEU A 156 -11.60 -15.47 9.68
CA LEU A 156 -11.10 -14.59 10.73
C LEU A 156 -12.00 -14.75 11.95
N CYS A 157 -11.46 -15.29 13.04
CA CYS A 157 -12.18 -15.40 14.31
C CYS A 157 -11.65 -14.37 15.30
N ASN A 158 -12.53 -13.54 15.86
CA ASN A 158 -12.14 -12.65 16.96
C ASN A 158 -12.11 -13.44 18.27
N THR A 159 -10.91 -13.71 18.77
CA THR A 159 -10.66 -14.45 20.02
C THR A 159 -10.37 -13.54 21.20
N GLY A 160 -10.35 -12.21 20.98
CA GLY A 160 -10.20 -11.23 22.05
C GLY A 160 -11.53 -10.89 22.72
N THR A 161 -11.46 -9.94 23.65
CA THR A 161 -12.62 -9.45 24.41
C THR A 161 -13.23 -8.17 23.83
N GLU A 162 -12.50 -7.50 22.94
CA GLU A 162 -12.91 -6.25 22.30
C GLU A 162 -13.38 -6.52 20.86
N THR A 163 -14.31 -5.71 20.36
CA THR A 163 -14.76 -5.79 18.96
C THR A 163 -13.59 -5.48 18.01
N PHE A 164 -13.32 -6.38 17.06
CA PHE A 164 -12.41 -6.08 15.96
C PHE A 164 -13.09 -5.09 15.02
N ARG A 165 -12.39 -4.03 14.66
CA ARG A 165 -12.77 -3.04 13.67
C ARG A 165 -11.75 -3.05 12.55
N LEU A 166 -12.22 -3.38 11.36
CA LEU A 166 -11.41 -3.37 10.15
C LEU A 166 -11.04 -1.91 9.84
N LYS A 167 -9.75 -1.66 9.70
CA LYS A 167 -9.24 -0.40 9.16
C LYS A 167 -9.21 -0.45 7.63
N GLY A 168 -8.77 -1.58 7.09
CA GLY A 168 -8.70 -1.80 5.65
C GLY A 168 -7.88 -3.03 5.30
N ILE A 169 -7.87 -3.37 4.02
CA ILE A 169 -7.10 -4.46 3.45
C ILE A 169 -6.30 -3.92 2.28
N THR A 170 -5.02 -4.26 2.21
CA THR A 170 -4.16 -3.97 1.05
C THR A 170 -3.70 -5.26 0.38
N THR A 171 -3.40 -5.18 -0.91
CA THR A 171 -2.94 -6.30 -1.72
C THR A 171 -1.60 -5.97 -2.39
N SER A 172 -0.81 -7.00 -2.69
CA SER A 172 0.51 -6.83 -3.33
C SER A 172 0.45 -6.37 -4.80
N CYS A 173 -0.67 -6.59 -5.50
CA CYS A 173 -0.90 -6.27 -6.91
C CYS A 173 -2.41 -6.11 -7.17
N ASP A 174 -2.77 -5.60 -8.35
CA ASP A 174 -4.16 -5.59 -8.84
C ASP A 174 -4.65 -6.99 -9.25
N CYS A 175 -3.72 -7.94 -9.43
CA CYS A 175 -3.99 -9.33 -9.78
C CYS A 175 -4.56 -10.18 -8.63
N ILE A 176 -4.53 -9.67 -7.40
CA ILE A 176 -5.12 -10.30 -6.22
C ILE A 176 -6.06 -9.30 -5.56
N THR A 177 -7.27 -9.75 -5.24
CA THR A 177 -8.31 -8.93 -4.64
C THR A 177 -8.88 -9.62 -3.42
N ALA A 178 -9.34 -8.84 -2.44
CA ALA A 178 -10.02 -9.34 -1.25
C ALA A 178 -11.46 -8.78 -1.21
N ARG A 179 -12.44 -9.66 -1.10
CA ARG A 179 -13.87 -9.32 -1.04
C ARG A 179 -14.44 -9.69 0.32
N TYR A 180 -15.19 -8.76 0.91
CA TYR A 180 -15.79 -8.85 2.23
C TYR A 180 -16.95 -7.85 2.33
N ASP A 181 -17.89 -8.09 3.24
CA ASP A 181 -19.13 -7.31 3.41
C ASP A 181 -19.33 -6.81 4.85
N TRP A 182 -18.31 -6.91 5.69
CA TRP A 182 -18.32 -6.55 7.09
C TRP A 182 -17.23 -5.52 7.41
N GLN A 183 -17.42 -4.76 8.49
CA GLN A 183 -16.43 -3.80 9.01
C GLN A 183 -16.00 -4.13 10.44
N GLU A 184 -16.76 -5.00 11.12
CA GLU A 184 -16.49 -5.41 12.50
C GLU A 184 -16.66 -6.92 12.68
N ILE A 185 -15.94 -7.49 13.66
CA ILE A 185 -16.11 -8.87 14.12
C ILE A 185 -16.25 -8.84 15.64
N GLN A 186 -17.40 -9.28 16.16
CA GLN A 186 -17.66 -9.31 17.60
C GLN A 186 -16.81 -10.39 18.31
N PRO A 187 -16.56 -10.27 19.63
CA PRO A 187 -15.88 -11.32 20.40
C PRO A 187 -16.54 -12.70 20.21
N GLY A 188 -15.74 -13.70 19.84
CA GLY A 188 -16.19 -15.06 19.53
C GLY A 188 -16.85 -15.25 18.15
N GLU A 189 -17.06 -14.18 17.38
CA GLU A 189 -17.60 -14.25 16.03
C GLU A 189 -16.51 -14.62 15.01
N THR A 190 -16.90 -15.32 13.96
CA THR A 190 -16.07 -15.58 12.78
C THR A 190 -16.67 -14.93 11.56
N LYS A 191 -15.84 -14.23 10.79
CA LYS A 191 -16.17 -13.70 9.46
C LYS A 191 -15.24 -14.26 8.41
N GLU A 192 -15.61 -14.10 7.15
CA GLU A 192 -14.86 -14.60 6.01
C GLU A 192 -14.41 -13.46 5.09
N ILE A 193 -13.25 -13.66 4.44
CA ILE A 193 -12.77 -12.88 3.30
C ILE A 193 -12.62 -13.85 2.13
N THR A 194 -13.16 -13.50 0.96
CA THR A 194 -12.86 -14.22 -0.28
C THR A 194 -11.72 -13.53 -1.00
N VAL A 195 -10.57 -14.19 -1.08
CA VAL A 195 -9.42 -13.74 -1.85
C VAL A 195 -9.49 -14.34 -3.25
N SER A 196 -9.36 -13.50 -4.29
CA SER A 196 -9.42 -13.92 -5.69
C SER A 196 -8.14 -13.51 -6.39
N TYR A 197 -7.44 -14.49 -6.97
CA TYR A 197 -6.23 -14.31 -7.76
C TYR A 197 -6.53 -14.54 -9.24
N GLN A 198 -6.14 -13.59 -10.07
CA GLN A 198 -6.17 -13.68 -11.53
C GLN A 198 -4.77 -13.94 -12.06
N ALA A 199 -4.62 -14.97 -12.89
CA ALA A 199 -3.33 -15.36 -13.44
C ALA A 199 -2.72 -14.25 -14.31
N GLU A 200 -1.45 -13.93 -14.04
CA GLU A 200 -0.65 -12.97 -14.82
C GLU A 200 0.27 -13.70 -15.80
N GLN A 201 1.56 -13.82 -15.46
CA GLN A 201 2.57 -14.45 -16.30
C GLN A 201 2.75 -15.94 -15.93
N PRO A 202 3.09 -16.81 -16.91
CA PRO A 202 3.46 -18.19 -16.63
C PRO A 202 4.60 -18.32 -15.61
N GLY A 203 4.55 -19.35 -14.78
CA GLY A 203 5.54 -19.61 -13.74
C GLY A 203 4.99 -19.46 -12.32
N ASP A 204 5.89 -19.55 -11.35
CA ASP A 204 5.52 -19.49 -9.93
C ASP A 204 5.14 -18.07 -9.54
N PHE A 205 4.16 -17.95 -8.64
CA PHE A 205 3.75 -16.66 -8.09
C PHE A 205 3.69 -16.70 -6.56
N LEU A 206 3.90 -15.53 -5.98
CA LEU A 206 3.68 -15.23 -4.56
C LEU A 206 2.98 -13.89 -4.47
N ARG A 207 1.82 -13.85 -3.83
CA ARG A 207 1.02 -12.64 -3.63
C ARG A 207 0.58 -12.54 -2.19
N THR A 208 0.35 -11.32 -1.71
CA THR A 208 -0.06 -11.09 -0.33
C THR A 208 -1.31 -10.25 -0.21
N VAL A 209 -2.07 -10.54 0.85
CA VAL A 209 -3.21 -9.75 1.33
C VAL A 209 -2.90 -9.39 2.78
N THR A 210 -2.88 -8.09 3.10
CA THR A 210 -2.60 -7.60 4.44
C THR A 210 -3.83 -6.94 5.04
N ILE A 211 -4.23 -7.41 6.22
CA ILE A 211 -5.41 -6.96 6.96
C ILE A 211 -4.96 -6.04 8.09
N TYR A 212 -5.55 -4.85 8.16
CA TYR A 212 -5.26 -3.84 9.17
C TYR A 212 -6.48 -3.62 10.05
N GLY A 213 -6.27 -3.43 11.35
CA GLY A 213 -7.33 -3.10 12.30
C GLY A 213 -6.78 -2.88 13.70
N ASN A 214 -7.68 -2.81 14.69
CA ASN A 214 -7.32 -2.67 16.10
C ASN A 214 -6.84 -4.01 16.71
N ILE A 215 -5.79 -4.61 16.12
CA ILE A 215 -5.18 -5.84 16.62
C ILE A 215 -3.81 -5.57 17.25
N THR A 216 -3.40 -6.48 18.13
CA THR A 216 -2.15 -6.35 18.90
C THR A 216 -0.93 -6.31 17.99
N GLU A 217 -0.96 -7.08 16.92
CA GLU A 217 0.09 -7.23 15.90
C GLU A 217 0.11 -6.07 14.89
N LYS A 218 -0.82 -5.11 15.00
CA LYS A 218 -1.11 -4.00 14.06
C LYS A 218 -1.64 -4.42 12.68
N GLU A 219 -1.08 -5.47 12.10
CA GLU A 219 -1.45 -6.03 10.81
C GLU A 219 -1.26 -7.55 10.77
N ILE A 220 -2.02 -8.22 9.90
CA ILE A 220 -1.83 -9.64 9.59
C ILE A 220 -1.66 -9.78 8.07
N THR A 221 -0.55 -10.39 7.66
CA THR A 221 -0.26 -10.66 6.24
C THR A 221 -0.50 -12.13 5.94
N LEU A 222 -1.29 -12.37 4.89
CA LEU A 222 -1.58 -13.67 4.31
C LEU A 222 -0.81 -13.82 3.00
N THR A 223 -0.17 -14.96 2.81
CA THR A 223 0.62 -15.31 1.63
C THR A 223 -0.14 -16.32 0.78
N PHE A 224 -0.22 -16.05 -0.53
CA PHE A 224 -0.84 -16.91 -1.52
C PHE A 224 0.24 -17.31 -2.53
N VAL A 225 0.47 -18.62 -2.66
CA VAL A 225 1.47 -19.19 -3.57
C VAL A 225 0.80 -20.10 -4.60
N GLY A 226 1.50 -20.36 -5.69
CA GLY A 226 1.05 -21.30 -6.71
C GLY A 226 1.84 -21.14 -8.00
N ARG A 227 1.34 -21.73 -9.08
CA ARG A 227 1.97 -21.68 -10.40
C ARG A 227 0.93 -21.41 -11.48
N VAL A 228 1.27 -20.52 -12.42
CA VAL A 228 0.52 -20.35 -13.66
C VAL A 228 1.05 -21.32 -14.70
N GLY A 229 0.18 -22.18 -15.24
CA GLY A 229 0.53 -23.27 -16.16
C GLY A 229 -0.49 -23.49 -17.27
#